data_AF-A0A5K3FAZ0-F1
#
_entry.id   AF-A0A5K3FAZ0-F1
#
_cell.length_a   1.000
_cell.length_b   1.000
_cell.length_c   1.000
_cell.angle_alpha   90.00
_cell.angle_beta   90.00
_cell.angle_gamma   90.00
#
_symmetry.space_group_name_H-M   'P 1'
#
loop_
_entity.id
_entity.type
_entity.pdbx_description
1 polymer ?
#
loop_
_entity_poly.entity_id
_entity_poly.type
_entity_poly.pdbx_seq_one_letter_code
_entity_poly.pdbx_strand_id
1 'polypeptide(L)'
;MTPTDVKALLETQKRWRHIIPGFTFYLGFSGQWFLHGSPEEQRGDEDLIRYRHHFKWFCHTWSHSSAHLISEEKMLEQLRLNKVFAEQKDLPIAEGYAVAPHHSGVYPVTPHLYRAWKAIWRINVTTTEGYPHFNPPRLRRGFSYMGVQVLPRQVCSVYTGTTRFDNYQGGVKRLDGMAFGGDLFDTFLFNPVSLFMTHFGNYAQDRLAPYVFERAFTFIRGWTNLEVRWAPLARLVKYHLAFNPLENPATETSLPIHGDPCSDPRHRAIWPPAACTPESHRLPSAIIVGPQKTGSTALLAFMAMHPNLAPNRFLTRPPFEEIQFFSNSTIYTKGVAFYAEQFNLGSGNQGDRIHFEKSATYYDSLLAPKRMAALLPGAKIIVILREPVRRAYSWYQHQRAHNVSAALLFTFNEVLQAFSIELASQMVARISHPGNITRLAMELHRLHLKCVIPSVYVDRLKNWLHYYHARQIALVEAERLESTPSEVMRDLQEFLDVPTYLDYSKLLVQNPTKGYFCATGGPYPKAGQLLKPDVGVLGQWCLSAQKGRPYDLSVLDSVDSSLFKQHNQALATLILQQPFWRPRHSKSATDLIPRWINILSYD
;
A
#
# COMPACT_ATOMS: atom_id res chain seq x y z
N MET A 1 8.82 32.78 -23.28
CA MET A 1 9.03 34.03 -22.51
C MET A 1 9.87 34.91 -23.39
N THR A 2 9.51 36.17 -23.52
CA THR A 2 10.34 37.16 -24.23
C THR A 2 11.38 37.77 -23.26
N PRO A 3 12.39 38.52 -23.75
CA PRO A 3 13.29 39.30 -22.89
C PRO A 3 12.55 40.17 -21.86
N THR A 4 11.40 40.73 -22.26
CA THR A 4 10.54 41.55 -21.41
C THR A 4 9.95 40.74 -20.24
N ASP A 5 9.59 39.48 -20.49
CA ASP A 5 9.11 38.57 -19.44
C ASP A 5 10.23 38.16 -18.47
N VAL A 6 11.43 37.89 -18.99
CA VAL A 6 12.60 37.53 -18.14
C VAL A 6 12.98 38.69 -17.23
N LYS A 7 13.02 39.91 -17.76
CA LYS A 7 13.23 41.12 -16.96
C LYS A 7 12.14 41.27 -15.89
N ALA A 8 10.88 41.06 -16.25
CA ALA A 8 9.78 41.13 -15.28
C ALA A 8 9.87 40.06 -14.19
N LEU A 9 10.33 38.85 -14.52
CA LEU A 9 10.57 37.79 -13.54
C LEU A 9 11.66 38.19 -12.53
N LEU A 10 12.76 38.80 -12.99
CA LEU A 10 13.83 39.32 -12.14
C LEU A 10 13.31 40.45 -11.22
N GLU A 11 12.54 41.39 -11.76
CA GLU A 11 11.95 42.48 -10.96
C GLU A 11 10.93 41.95 -9.96
N THR A 12 10.13 40.95 -10.32
CA THR A 12 9.19 40.28 -9.41
C THR A 12 9.96 39.62 -8.26
N GLN A 13 11.05 38.91 -8.54
CA GLN A 13 11.88 38.32 -7.50
C GLN A 13 12.46 39.38 -6.55
N LYS A 14 12.93 40.52 -7.07
CA LYS A 14 13.42 41.64 -6.25
C LYS A 14 12.32 42.19 -5.35
N ARG A 15 11.13 42.46 -5.89
CA ARG A 15 9.96 42.90 -5.11
C ARG A 15 9.60 41.91 -4.02
N TRP A 16 9.54 40.61 -4.35
CA TRP A 16 9.20 39.57 -3.39
C TRP A 16 10.25 39.41 -2.30
N ARG A 17 11.54 39.67 -2.56
CA ARG A 17 12.59 39.69 -1.52
C ARG A 17 12.40 40.78 -0.47
N HIS A 18 11.72 41.87 -0.80
CA HIS A 18 11.36 42.90 0.19
C HIS A 18 10.23 42.45 1.12
N ILE A 19 9.35 41.55 0.66
CA ILE A 19 8.23 41.02 1.44
C ILE A 19 8.63 39.73 2.17
N ILE A 20 9.42 38.89 1.50
CA ILE A 20 9.85 37.56 1.91
C ILE A 20 11.39 37.49 1.74
N PRO A 21 12.15 37.87 2.78
CA PRO A 21 13.61 37.91 2.69
C PRO A 21 14.22 36.59 2.19
N GLY A 22 15.15 36.70 1.24
CA GLY A 22 15.83 35.55 0.63
C GLY A 22 15.06 34.83 -0.48
N PHE A 23 13.82 35.25 -0.80
CA PHE A 23 13.01 34.61 -1.85
C PHE A 23 13.79 34.42 -3.15
N THR A 24 13.79 33.19 -3.67
CA THR A 24 14.44 32.84 -4.94
C THR A 24 13.57 31.85 -5.71
N PHE A 25 13.33 32.11 -7.00
CA PHE A 25 12.59 31.22 -7.88
C PHE A 25 13.39 29.94 -8.18
N TYR A 26 12.65 28.83 -8.22
CA TYR A 26 13.14 27.53 -8.64
C TYR A 26 12.54 27.22 -10.02
N LEU A 27 13.39 27.14 -11.06
CA LEU A 27 12.99 26.92 -12.45
C LEU A 27 13.24 25.46 -12.86
N GLY A 28 12.19 24.79 -13.29
CA GLY A 28 12.30 23.46 -13.90
C GLY A 28 12.70 23.60 -15.36
N PHE A 29 13.66 22.81 -15.83
CA PHE A 29 14.13 22.89 -17.22
C PHE A 29 14.15 21.53 -17.92
N SER A 30 13.84 21.61 -19.22
CA SER A 30 13.92 20.52 -20.19
C SER A 30 14.74 20.99 -21.39
N GLY A 31 16.01 20.61 -21.43
CA GLY A 31 16.99 21.18 -22.36
C GLY A 31 16.69 20.93 -23.84
N GLN A 32 15.88 19.92 -24.20
CA GLN A 32 15.54 19.66 -25.59
C GLN A 32 14.83 20.85 -26.25
N TRP A 33 14.02 21.57 -25.48
CA TRP A 33 13.15 22.63 -25.98
C TRP A 33 13.80 24.02 -25.96
N PHE A 34 15.07 24.11 -25.55
CA PHE A 34 15.82 25.37 -25.56
C PHE A 34 15.90 25.93 -26.99
N LEU A 35 15.57 27.21 -27.17
CA LEU A 35 15.55 27.92 -28.47
C LEU A 35 14.54 27.37 -29.50
N HIS A 36 13.48 26.69 -29.06
CA HIS A 36 12.43 26.18 -29.98
C HIS A 36 11.25 27.16 -30.19
N GLY A 37 11.24 28.31 -29.50
CA GLY A 37 10.20 29.34 -29.65
C GLY A 37 10.37 30.24 -30.86
N SER A 38 9.56 31.29 -30.95
CA SER A 38 9.74 32.39 -31.92
C SER A 38 11.09 33.10 -31.75
N PRO A 39 11.59 33.87 -32.74
CA PRO A 39 12.85 34.60 -32.60
C PRO A 39 12.91 35.50 -31.38
N GLU A 40 11.78 36.08 -30.96
CA GLU A 40 11.72 36.86 -29.73
C GLU A 40 11.83 35.99 -28.47
N GLU A 41 11.17 34.83 -28.45
CA GLU A 41 11.26 33.88 -27.33
C GLU A 41 12.63 33.23 -27.21
N GLN A 42 13.30 32.97 -28.34
CA GLN A 42 14.69 32.48 -28.36
C GLN A 42 15.63 33.46 -27.65
N ARG A 43 15.48 34.77 -27.89
CA ARG A 43 16.22 35.79 -27.12
C ARG A 43 15.87 35.77 -25.63
N GLY A 44 14.62 35.45 -25.28
CA GLY A 44 14.21 35.26 -23.88
C GLY A 44 14.87 34.05 -23.23
N ASP A 45 14.97 32.93 -23.96
CA ASP A 45 15.71 31.74 -23.52
C ASP A 45 17.19 32.06 -23.29
N GLU A 46 17.82 32.81 -24.20
CA GLU A 46 19.20 33.30 -24.03
C GLU A 46 19.35 34.20 -22.79
N ASP A 47 18.39 35.11 -22.56
CA ASP A 47 18.37 35.95 -21.37
C ASP A 47 18.21 35.13 -20.08
N LEU A 48 17.40 34.06 -20.07
CA LEU A 48 17.32 33.16 -18.92
C LEU A 48 18.68 32.53 -18.60
N ILE A 49 19.44 32.12 -19.61
CA ILE A 49 20.80 31.59 -19.44
C ILE A 49 21.77 32.69 -19.00
N ARG A 50 21.65 33.90 -19.56
CA ARG A 50 22.45 35.07 -19.18
C ARG A 50 22.28 35.39 -17.69
N TYR A 51 21.06 35.32 -17.18
CA TYR A 51 20.71 35.61 -15.79
C TYR A 51 20.61 34.37 -14.89
N ARG A 52 21.10 33.20 -15.33
CA ARG A 52 20.90 31.90 -14.65
C ARG A 52 21.25 31.88 -13.16
N HIS A 53 22.27 32.63 -12.72
CA HIS A 53 22.71 32.69 -11.31
C HIS A 53 21.77 33.47 -10.39
N HIS A 54 20.75 34.15 -10.93
CA HIS A 54 19.70 34.76 -10.12
C HIS A 54 18.63 33.77 -9.66
N PHE A 55 18.63 32.55 -10.20
CA PHE A 55 17.63 31.53 -9.94
C PHE A 55 18.27 30.25 -9.41
N LYS A 56 17.42 29.35 -8.88
CA LYS A 56 17.77 27.94 -8.68
C LYS A 56 17.10 27.11 -9.77
N TRP A 57 17.75 26.04 -10.19
CA TRP A 57 17.27 25.20 -11.29
C TRP A 57 17.06 23.77 -10.82
N PHE A 58 16.06 23.07 -11.34
CA PHE A 58 15.87 21.65 -11.05
C PHE A 58 15.54 20.86 -12.32
N CYS A 59 15.92 19.59 -12.32
CA CYS A 59 15.71 18.71 -13.46
C CYS A 59 14.21 18.47 -13.70
N HIS A 60 13.77 18.64 -14.95
CA HIS A 60 12.40 18.34 -15.40
C HIS A 60 12.40 17.41 -16.63
N THR A 61 13.38 16.49 -16.69
CA THR A 61 13.72 15.61 -17.83
C THR A 61 14.09 16.36 -19.11
N TRP A 62 14.79 15.70 -20.05
CA TRP A 62 15.30 16.36 -21.26
C TRP A 62 14.19 16.76 -22.24
N SER A 63 13.27 15.85 -22.55
CA SER A 63 12.19 16.03 -23.55
C SER A 63 10.85 16.40 -22.97
N HIS A 64 10.73 16.56 -21.65
CA HIS A 64 9.45 16.65 -20.94
C HIS A 64 8.59 15.35 -21.05
N SER A 65 9.22 14.19 -21.29
CA SER A 65 8.50 12.92 -21.36
C SER A 65 7.94 12.47 -20.02
N SER A 66 6.73 11.88 -20.06
CA SER A 66 6.09 11.26 -18.91
C SER A 66 6.73 9.92 -18.54
N ALA A 67 6.99 9.71 -17.25
CA ALA A 67 7.73 8.55 -16.77
C ALA A 67 7.07 7.19 -17.07
N HIS A 68 5.73 7.14 -17.04
CA HIS A 68 4.96 5.92 -17.30
C HIS A 68 5.00 5.46 -18.77
N LEU A 69 5.43 6.30 -19.71
CA LEU A 69 5.44 6.00 -21.15
C LEU A 69 6.80 5.54 -21.68
N ILE A 70 7.86 5.59 -20.86
CA ILE A 70 9.21 5.27 -21.30
C ILE A 70 9.86 4.22 -20.40
N SER A 71 10.76 3.43 -20.99
CA SER A 71 11.54 2.42 -20.27
C SER A 71 12.52 3.07 -19.29
N GLU A 72 13.06 2.26 -18.37
CA GLU A 72 14.12 2.70 -17.45
C GLU A 72 15.36 3.18 -18.20
N GLU A 73 15.76 2.47 -19.25
CA GLU A 73 16.89 2.84 -20.10
C GLU A 73 16.68 4.23 -20.73
N LYS A 74 15.50 4.45 -21.32
CA LYS A 74 15.19 5.75 -21.92
C LYS A 74 15.09 6.85 -20.87
N MET A 75 14.58 6.56 -19.68
CA MET A 75 14.57 7.50 -18.56
C MET A 75 15.99 7.89 -18.14
N LEU A 76 16.90 6.93 -18.01
CA LEU A 76 18.31 7.20 -17.70
C LEU A 76 18.97 8.08 -18.77
N GLU A 77 18.71 7.81 -20.05
CA GLU A 77 19.18 8.65 -21.17
C GLU A 77 18.66 10.09 -21.07
N GLN A 78 17.34 10.26 -20.87
CA GLN A 78 16.70 11.57 -20.70
C GLN A 78 17.31 12.37 -19.56
N LEU A 79 17.58 11.73 -18.43
CA LEU A 79 18.19 12.39 -17.28
C LEU A 79 19.66 12.76 -17.53
N ARG A 80 20.43 11.94 -18.27
CA ARG A 80 21.82 12.23 -18.63
C ARG A 80 21.92 13.41 -19.58
N LEU A 81 21.11 13.44 -20.65
CA LEU A 81 21.09 14.54 -21.61
C LEU A 81 20.77 15.88 -20.93
N ASN A 82 19.75 15.87 -20.05
CA ASN A 82 19.40 17.08 -19.29
C ASN A 82 20.52 17.53 -18.35
N LYS A 83 21.30 16.58 -17.80
CA LYS A 83 22.43 16.89 -16.92
C LYS A 83 23.58 17.53 -17.67
N VAL A 84 23.95 16.95 -18.82
CA VAL A 84 24.97 17.51 -19.71
C VAL A 84 24.60 18.93 -20.14
N PHE A 85 23.35 19.18 -20.50
CA PHE A 85 22.88 20.54 -20.81
C PHE A 85 23.08 21.50 -19.63
N ALA A 86 22.74 21.07 -18.42
CA ALA A 86 22.87 21.90 -17.23
C ALA A 86 24.33 22.25 -16.91
N GLU A 87 25.24 21.29 -17.10
CA GLU A 87 26.69 21.48 -16.94
C GLU A 87 27.24 22.42 -18.02
N GLN A 88 26.87 22.22 -19.28
CA GLN A 88 27.28 23.09 -20.40
C GLN A 88 26.79 24.53 -20.26
N LYS A 89 25.59 24.72 -19.69
CA LYS A 89 25.00 26.04 -19.46
C LYS A 89 25.31 26.61 -18.08
N ASP A 90 26.10 25.92 -17.26
CA ASP A 90 26.50 26.36 -15.91
C ASP A 90 25.29 26.78 -15.06
N LEU A 91 24.25 25.92 -15.03
CA LEU A 91 23.03 26.19 -14.29
C LEU A 91 23.22 25.95 -12.78
N PRO A 92 22.84 26.90 -11.90
CA PRO A 92 22.85 26.67 -10.45
C PRO A 92 21.76 25.67 -10.01
N ILE A 93 22.11 24.38 -10.00
CA ILE A 93 21.20 23.29 -9.64
C ILE A 93 20.84 23.30 -8.15
N ALA A 94 19.56 23.07 -7.86
CA ALA A 94 19.06 22.68 -6.55
C ALA A 94 19.36 21.20 -6.34
N GLU A 95 20.45 20.91 -5.62
CA GLU A 95 20.91 19.53 -5.39
C GLU A 95 19.82 18.65 -4.75
N GLY A 96 19.72 17.41 -5.24
CA GLY A 96 18.80 16.41 -4.69
C GLY A 96 17.32 16.64 -5.01
N TYR A 97 16.97 17.64 -5.83
CA TYR A 97 15.58 17.98 -6.15
C TYR A 97 15.26 17.88 -7.65
N ALA A 98 14.13 17.25 -7.94
CA ALA A 98 13.56 17.19 -9.28
C ALA A 98 12.04 17.11 -9.18
N VAL A 99 11.36 17.42 -10.29
CA VAL A 99 9.92 17.23 -10.45
C VAL A 99 9.72 16.51 -11.77
N ALA A 100 8.93 15.44 -11.79
CA ALA A 100 8.65 14.73 -13.03
C ALA A 100 7.63 15.53 -13.87
N PRO A 101 7.77 15.56 -15.21
CA PRO A 101 6.74 16.07 -16.10
C PRO A 101 5.36 15.49 -15.78
N HIS A 102 4.36 16.37 -15.70
CA HIS A 102 2.98 16.04 -15.31
C HIS A 102 2.85 15.30 -13.96
N HIS A 103 3.89 15.31 -13.12
CA HIS A 103 4.01 14.50 -11.90
C HIS A 103 3.87 13.00 -12.14
N SER A 104 4.01 12.57 -13.40
CA SER A 104 3.90 11.19 -13.81
C SER A 104 4.98 10.35 -13.15
N GLY A 105 4.57 9.20 -12.60
CA GLY A 105 5.44 8.23 -11.96
C GLY A 105 5.89 8.61 -10.54
N VAL A 106 5.57 9.82 -10.06
CA VAL A 106 5.75 10.19 -8.65
C VAL A 106 4.66 9.49 -7.84
N TYR A 107 3.40 9.74 -8.17
CA TYR A 107 2.25 8.95 -7.71
C TYR A 107 1.15 8.94 -8.79
N PRO A 108 0.63 7.79 -9.23
CA PRO A 108 1.04 6.42 -8.84
C PRO A 108 2.53 6.16 -9.12
N VAL A 109 3.17 5.38 -8.25
CA VAL A 109 4.63 5.22 -8.30
C VAL A 109 5.05 4.43 -9.54
N THR A 110 6.09 4.92 -10.21
CA THR A 110 6.79 4.21 -11.27
C THR A 110 8.22 3.92 -10.80
N PRO A 111 8.56 2.68 -10.40
CA PRO A 111 9.81 2.39 -9.71
C PRO A 111 11.08 2.80 -10.47
N HIS A 112 11.08 2.71 -11.81
CA HIS A 112 12.24 3.09 -12.61
C HIS A 112 12.52 4.59 -12.61
N LEU A 113 11.51 5.45 -12.42
CA LEU A 113 11.73 6.89 -12.25
C LEU A 113 12.64 7.16 -11.05
N TYR A 114 12.32 6.55 -9.90
CA TYR A 114 13.05 6.73 -8.65
C TYR A 114 14.48 6.18 -8.74
N ARG A 115 14.67 5.01 -9.37
CA ARG A 115 16.01 4.45 -9.62
C ARG A 115 16.85 5.37 -10.51
N ALA A 116 16.29 5.83 -11.64
CA ALA A 116 16.99 6.69 -12.57
C ALA A 116 17.34 8.06 -11.97
N TRP A 117 16.42 8.64 -11.20
CA TRP A 117 16.64 9.86 -10.43
C TRP A 117 17.79 9.74 -9.43
N LYS A 118 17.83 8.65 -8.65
CA LYS A 118 18.93 8.36 -7.72
C LYS A 118 20.26 8.20 -8.47
N ALA A 119 20.26 7.46 -9.57
CA ALA A 119 21.47 7.14 -10.33
C ALA A 119 22.14 8.37 -10.97
N ILE A 120 21.36 9.27 -11.58
CA ILE A 120 21.93 10.36 -12.40
C ILE A 120 22.06 11.67 -11.62
N TRP A 121 21.03 12.02 -10.84
CA TRP A 121 20.89 13.33 -10.20
C TRP A 121 20.95 13.27 -8.66
N ARG A 122 21.12 12.08 -8.07
CA ARG A 122 21.13 11.85 -6.60
C ARG A 122 19.89 12.44 -5.91
N ILE A 123 18.73 12.41 -6.59
CA ILE A 123 17.50 12.98 -6.05
C ILE A 123 17.14 12.31 -4.73
N ASN A 124 16.82 13.11 -3.72
CA ASN A 124 16.34 12.68 -2.41
C ASN A 124 15.05 13.39 -2.00
N VAL A 125 14.61 14.39 -2.78
CA VAL A 125 13.35 15.11 -2.55
C VAL A 125 12.63 15.33 -3.88
N THR A 126 11.31 15.16 -3.88
CA THR A 126 10.44 15.62 -4.98
C THR A 126 9.11 16.09 -4.40
N THR A 127 8.20 16.53 -5.27
CA THR A 127 6.86 17.00 -4.88
C THR A 127 5.80 16.49 -5.83
N THR A 128 4.59 16.27 -5.32
CA THR A 128 3.42 15.95 -6.15
C THR A 128 2.14 16.55 -5.57
N GLU A 129 1.28 17.01 -6.46
CA GLU A 129 -0.12 17.38 -6.21
C GLU A 129 -1.07 16.19 -6.32
N GLY A 130 -0.57 15.01 -6.72
CA GLY A 130 -1.37 13.84 -7.07
C GLY A 130 -1.60 12.83 -5.93
N TYR A 131 -1.04 13.02 -4.73
CA TYR A 131 -1.09 12.01 -3.66
C TYR A 131 -1.84 12.48 -2.38
N PRO A 132 -2.72 11.63 -1.80
CA PRO A 132 -3.28 10.42 -2.40
C PRO A 132 -4.20 10.74 -3.57
N HIS A 133 -4.80 11.94 -3.58
CA HIS A 133 -5.65 12.42 -4.67
C HIS A 133 -5.36 13.89 -4.95
N PHE A 134 -5.74 14.34 -6.14
CA PHE A 134 -5.64 15.75 -6.49
C PHE A 134 -6.55 16.63 -5.62
N ASN A 135 -7.78 16.16 -5.36
CA ASN A 135 -8.78 16.88 -4.56
C ASN A 135 -9.30 16.01 -3.41
N PRO A 136 -9.69 16.63 -2.28
CA PRO A 136 -9.46 18.04 -1.93
C PRO A 136 -7.99 18.30 -1.53
N PRO A 137 -7.41 19.48 -1.84
CA PRO A 137 -5.99 19.77 -1.57
C PRO A 137 -5.56 19.57 -0.11
N ARG A 138 -6.44 19.88 0.85
CA ARG A 138 -6.19 19.72 2.30
C ARG A 138 -5.93 18.28 2.76
N LEU A 139 -6.27 17.27 1.95
CA LEU A 139 -6.01 15.87 2.25
C LEU A 139 -4.72 15.34 1.59
N ARG A 140 -4.03 16.17 0.82
CA ARG A 140 -2.71 15.82 0.27
C ARG A 140 -1.73 15.67 1.41
N ARG A 141 -0.85 14.68 1.25
CA ARG A 141 0.18 14.35 2.24
C ARG A 141 1.45 13.92 1.53
N GLY A 142 2.54 13.74 2.26
CA GLY A 142 3.78 13.21 1.72
C GLY A 142 3.94 11.71 1.98
N PHE A 143 5.02 11.16 1.42
CA PHE A 143 5.48 9.79 1.63
C PHE A 143 6.98 9.68 1.30
N SER A 144 7.60 8.56 1.68
CA SER A 144 8.97 8.21 1.32
C SER A 144 8.98 6.94 0.49
N TYR A 145 9.74 6.95 -0.61
CA TYR A 145 9.86 5.81 -1.51
C TYR A 145 11.26 5.74 -2.11
N MET A 146 11.91 4.58 -1.99
CA MET A 146 13.30 4.34 -2.47
C MET A 146 14.30 5.42 -2.05
N GLY A 147 14.16 5.93 -0.81
CA GLY A 147 15.02 6.98 -0.26
C GLY A 147 14.78 8.38 -0.85
N VAL A 148 13.67 8.61 -1.53
CA VAL A 148 13.21 9.93 -1.98
C VAL A 148 12.00 10.34 -1.14
N GLN A 149 12.11 11.49 -0.46
CA GLN A 149 10.99 12.10 0.25
C GLN A 149 10.10 12.87 -0.75
N VAL A 150 8.83 12.52 -0.80
CA VAL A 150 7.82 13.20 -1.61
C VAL A 150 7.00 14.12 -0.71
N LEU A 151 6.97 15.41 -1.04
CA LEU A 151 6.17 16.41 -0.33
C LEU A 151 4.90 16.76 -1.11
N PRO A 152 3.81 17.14 -0.43
CA PRO A 152 2.62 17.64 -1.10
C PRO A 152 2.96 18.96 -1.83
N ARG A 153 2.56 19.03 -3.10
CA ARG A 153 2.65 20.24 -3.92
C ARG A 153 1.32 20.96 -3.92
N GLN A 154 1.37 22.28 -3.76
CA GLN A 154 0.22 23.14 -3.73
C GLN A 154 -0.11 23.69 -5.10
N VAL A 155 -1.41 23.86 -5.36
CA VAL A 155 -1.92 24.48 -6.59
C VAL A 155 -2.32 25.92 -6.27
N CYS A 156 -2.21 26.81 -7.25
CA CYS A 156 -2.54 28.22 -7.08
C CYS A 156 -3.56 28.70 -8.13
N SER A 157 -4.33 27.76 -8.70
CA SER A 157 -5.39 27.91 -9.72
C SER A 157 -5.05 28.82 -10.92
N VAL A 158 -3.77 29.14 -11.14
CA VAL A 158 -3.25 29.55 -12.45
C VAL A 158 -2.90 28.28 -13.23
N TYR A 159 -3.64 28.04 -14.31
CA TYR A 159 -3.59 26.80 -15.08
C TYR A 159 -2.25 26.63 -15.82
N THR A 160 -1.95 25.42 -16.29
CA THR A 160 -0.65 25.07 -16.87
C THR A 160 -0.40 25.72 -18.24
N GLY A 161 -1.47 26.03 -18.99
CA GLY A 161 -1.39 26.69 -20.30
C GLY A 161 -1.18 28.20 -20.20
N THR A 162 -0.66 28.79 -21.28
CA THR A 162 -0.54 30.25 -21.43
C THR A 162 -1.93 30.86 -21.46
N THR A 163 -2.31 31.56 -20.38
CA THR A 163 -3.64 32.15 -20.20
C THR A 163 -3.49 33.66 -20.02
N ARG A 164 -4.36 34.43 -20.68
CA ARG A 164 -4.48 35.89 -20.56
C ARG A 164 -5.67 36.24 -19.66
N PHE A 165 -5.71 37.47 -19.13
CA PHE A 165 -6.80 37.93 -18.27
C PHE A 165 -8.17 37.73 -18.92
N ASP A 166 -8.29 38.11 -20.20
CA ASP A 166 -9.55 38.03 -20.96
C ASP A 166 -10.06 36.60 -21.13
N ASN A 167 -9.14 35.62 -21.14
CA ASN A 167 -9.44 34.21 -21.37
C ASN A 167 -9.40 33.39 -20.08
N TYR A 168 -9.14 34.01 -18.93
CA TYR A 168 -9.10 33.30 -17.65
C TYR A 168 -10.52 32.96 -17.21
N GLN A 169 -10.79 31.68 -16.92
CA GLN A 169 -12.11 31.22 -16.52
C GLN A 169 -12.56 31.89 -15.21
N GLY A 170 -13.57 32.76 -15.28
CA GLY A 170 -14.05 33.57 -14.14
C GLY A 170 -13.43 34.98 -14.06
N GLY A 171 -12.54 35.32 -14.99
CA GLY A 171 -11.94 36.64 -15.16
C GLY A 171 -11.11 37.12 -13.97
N VAL A 172 -10.78 38.41 -14.00
CA VAL A 172 -9.97 39.08 -12.97
C VAL A 172 -10.60 38.97 -11.58
N LYS A 173 -11.93 39.05 -11.47
CA LYS A 173 -12.65 38.91 -10.20
C LYS A 173 -12.36 37.58 -9.50
N ARG A 174 -12.23 36.47 -10.25
CA ARG A 174 -11.86 35.18 -9.67
C ARG A 174 -10.43 35.18 -9.16
N LEU A 175 -9.49 35.76 -9.92
CA LEU A 175 -8.09 35.88 -9.49
C LEU A 175 -7.98 36.70 -8.20
N ASP A 176 -8.69 37.82 -8.11
CA ASP A 176 -8.74 38.64 -6.91
C ASP A 176 -9.39 37.88 -5.74
N GLY A 177 -10.53 37.23 -5.98
CA GLY A 177 -11.23 36.44 -4.96
C GLY A 177 -10.39 35.29 -4.40
N MET A 178 -9.52 34.67 -5.21
CA MET A 178 -8.58 33.66 -4.73
C MET A 178 -7.54 34.22 -3.75
N ALA A 179 -7.07 35.45 -3.99
CA ALA A 179 -6.03 36.09 -3.19
C ALA A 179 -6.59 36.72 -1.91
N PHE A 180 -7.78 37.34 -1.98
CA PHE A 180 -8.42 38.04 -0.87
C PHE A 180 -9.36 37.11 -0.08
N GLY A 181 -8.78 36.20 0.69
CA GLY A 181 -9.52 35.29 1.57
C GLY A 181 -10.10 34.05 0.89
N GLY A 182 -9.71 33.75 -0.36
CA GLY A 182 -10.13 32.53 -1.07
C GLY A 182 -9.06 31.44 -1.13
N ASP A 183 -9.16 30.54 -2.12
CA ASP A 183 -8.38 29.29 -2.22
C ASP A 183 -6.85 29.43 -2.04
N LEU A 184 -6.25 30.50 -2.58
CA LEU A 184 -4.80 30.70 -2.46
C LEU A 184 -4.43 31.11 -1.02
N PHE A 185 -5.24 31.99 -0.41
CA PHE A 185 -5.08 32.35 1.00
C PHE A 185 -5.29 31.15 1.93
N ASP A 186 -6.34 30.35 1.70
CA ASP A 186 -6.61 29.13 2.46
C ASP A 186 -5.42 28.16 2.40
N THR A 187 -4.76 28.07 1.25
CA THR A 187 -3.56 27.26 1.10
C THR A 187 -2.44 27.73 2.02
N PHE A 188 -2.19 29.05 2.12
CA PHE A 188 -1.22 29.60 3.07
C PHE A 188 -1.63 29.40 4.53
N LEU A 189 -2.93 29.49 4.84
CA LEU A 189 -3.45 29.36 6.20
C LEU A 189 -3.35 27.92 6.72
N PHE A 190 -3.69 26.93 5.90
CA PHE A 190 -3.79 25.53 6.33
C PHE A 190 -2.54 24.69 6.03
N ASN A 191 -1.57 25.20 5.27
CA ASN A 191 -0.33 24.48 4.95
C ASN A 191 0.90 25.21 5.47
N PRO A 192 1.46 24.81 6.65
CA PRO A 192 2.61 25.48 7.25
C PRO A 192 3.89 25.35 6.41
N VAL A 193 3.94 24.38 5.50
CA VAL A 193 4.98 24.26 4.47
C VAL A 193 4.31 24.15 3.11
N SER A 194 4.63 25.07 2.21
CA SER A 194 4.00 25.14 0.89
C SER A 194 5.03 25.17 -0.23
N LEU A 195 4.88 24.26 -1.19
CA LEU A 195 5.60 24.24 -2.46
C LEU A 195 4.61 24.45 -3.59
N PHE A 196 4.61 25.63 -4.21
CA PHE A 196 3.61 25.97 -5.24
C PHE A 196 4.02 25.46 -6.63
N MET A 197 3.05 24.90 -7.35
CA MET A 197 3.15 24.59 -8.76
C MET A 197 2.71 25.78 -9.60
N THR A 198 3.62 26.30 -10.42
CA THR A 198 3.39 27.29 -11.47
C THR A 198 4.18 26.86 -12.71
N HIS A 199 3.75 27.31 -13.88
CA HIS A 199 4.36 26.98 -15.17
C HIS A 199 4.92 28.22 -15.83
N PHE A 200 5.82 28.00 -16.80
CA PHE A 200 6.47 29.04 -17.58
C PHE A 200 5.47 30.06 -18.17
N GLY A 201 4.34 29.59 -18.70
CA GLY A 201 3.28 30.44 -19.24
C GLY A 201 2.62 31.38 -18.21
N ASN A 202 2.73 31.10 -16.90
CA ASN A 202 2.15 31.96 -15.86
C ASN A 202 3.01 33.21 -15.56
N TYR A 203 4.25 33.25 -16.04
CA TYR A 203 5.18 34.37 -15.91
C TYR A 203 5.44 35.09 -17.25
N ALA A 204 4.79 34.64 -18.32
CA ALA A 204 4.80 35.29 -19.62
C ALA A 204 3.50 36.09 -19.84
N GLN A 205 3.47 36.91 -20.89
CA GLN A 205 2.27 37.63 -21.33
C GLN A 205 1.69 38.50 -20.18
N ASP A 206 0.48 38.19 -19.72
CA ASP A 206 -0.25 38.92 -18.67
C ASP A 206 0.24 38.61 -17.25
N ARG A 207 1.15 37.63 -17.08
CA ARG A 207 1.84 37.35 -15.81
C ARG A 207 0.87 37.07 -14.65
N LEU A 208 -0.04 36.13 -14.88
CA LEU A 208 -1.08 35.77 -13.91
C LEU A 208 -0.51 35.30 -12.56
N ALA A 209 0.63 34.60 -12.53
CA ALA A 209 1.23 34.15 -11.27
C ALA A 209 1.70 35.34 -10.42
N PRO A 210 2.58 36.26 -10.92
CA PRO A 210 2.90 37.48 -10.20
C PRO A 210 1.67 38.27 -9.74
N TYR A 211 0.66 38.42 -10.61
CA TYR A 211 -0.57 39.15 -10.29
C TYR A 211 -1.29 38.62 -9.04
N VAL A 212 -1.48 37.29 -8.96
CA VAL A 212 -2.27 36.68 -7.88
C VAL A 212 -1.47 36.53 -6.59
N PHE A 213 -0.19 36.17 -6.68
CA PHE A 213 0.66 36.00 -5.50
C PHE A 213 0.97 37.34 -4.81
N GLU A 214 1.23 38.41 -5.56
CA GLU A 214 1.46 39.74 -4.97
C GLU A 214 0.25 40.24 -4.17
N ARG A 215 -0.97 39.98 -4.66
CA ARG A 215 -2.21 40.27 -3.94
C ARG A 215 -2.36 39.42 -2.70
N ALA A 216 -2.08 38.12 -2.79
CA ALA A 216 -2.15 37.23 -1.63
C ALA A 216 -1.14 37.66 -0.55
N PHE A 217 0.09 38.00 -0.92
CA PHE A 217 1.08 38.52 0.03
C PHE A 217 0.67 39.87 0.65
N THR A 218 0.09 40.76 -0.16
CA THR A 218 -0.44 42.05 0.32
C THR A 218 -1.58 41.83 1.30
N PHE A 219 -2.50 40.91 0.99
CA PHE A 219 -3.61 40.56 1.87
C PHE A 219 -3.11 39.96 3.19
N ILE A 220 -2.21 38.97 3.12
CA ILE A 220 -1.62 38.34 4.30
C ILE A 220 -0.96 39.38 5.21
N ARG A 221 -0.14 40.28 4.65
CA ARG A 221 0.55 41.31 5.43
C ARG A 221 -0.38 42.39 5.97
N GLY A 222 -1.42 42.76 5.22
CA GLY A 222 -2.33 43.84 5.58
C GLY A 222 -3.44 43.45 6.54
N TRP A 223 -3.84 42.17 6.54
CA TRP A 223 -5.06 41.71 7.21
C TRP A 223 -4.84 40.55 8.18
N THR A 224 -3.61 40.04 8.30
CA THR A 224 -3.30 38.91 9.19
C THR A 224 -1.97 39.13 9.91
N ASN A 225 -1.71 38.28 10.91
CA ASN A 225 -0.41 38.19 11.59
C ASN A 225 0.46 37.05 11.05
N LEU A 226 0.11 36.45 9.90
CA LEU A 226 0.88 35.35 9.32
C LEU A 226 2.18 35.87 8.71
N GLU A 227 3.29 35.24 9.07
CA GLU A 227 4.59 35.55 8.49
C GLU A 227 4.97 34.53 7.42
N VAL A 228 5.08 34.99 6.17
CA VAL A 228 5.52 34.15 5.06
C VAL A 228 7.04 34.21 4.95
N ARG A 229 7.70 33.07 5.13
CA ARG A 229 9.16 32.96 5.05
C ARG A 229 9.59 32.05 3.89
N TRP A 230 10.63 32.47 3.18
CA TRP A 230 11.32 31.59 2.24
C TRP A 230 12.34 30.73 2.99
N ALA A 231 12.52 29.48 2.56
CA ALA A 231 13.57 28.62 3.08
C ALA A 231 14.11 27.68 1.98
N PRO A 232 15.39 27.28 2.07
CA PRO A 232 15.93 26.23 1.22
C PRO A 232 15.17 24.92 1.39
N LEU A 233 15.14 24.09 0.33
CA LEU A 233 14.35 22.86 0.30
C LEU A 233 14.66 21.90 1.47
N ALA A 234 15.94 21.73 1.84
CA ALA A 234 16.31 20.87 2.98
C ALA A 234 15.62 21.30 4.29
N ARG A 235 15.43 22.62 4.48
CA ARG A 235 14.75 23.17 5.66
C ARG A 235 13.24 22.97 5.57
N LEU A 236 12.66 23.14 4.38
CA LEU A 236 11.23 22.87 4.13
C LEU A 236 10.89 21.40 4.41
N VAL A 237 11.74 20.45 3.98
CA VAL A 237 11.59 19.02 4.29
C VAL A 237 11.62 18.78 5.79
N LYS A 238 12.58 19.37 6.50
CA LYS A 238 12.67 19.25 7.96
C LYS A 238 11.40 19.75 8.66
N TYR A 239 10.89 20.92 8.28
CA TYR A 239 9.66 21.45 8.85
C TYR A 239 8.45 20.60 8.51
N HIS A 240 8.33 20.16 7.26
CA HIS A 240 7.23 19.32 6.82
C HIS A 240 7.15 18.02 7.63
N LEU A 241 8.28 17.35 7.83
CA LEU A 241 8.36 16.11 8.62
C LEU A 241 8.14 16.35 10.12
N ALA A 242 8.45 17.54 10.64
CA ALA A 242 8.13 17.89 12.02
C ALA A 242 6.61 18.02 12.24
N PHE A 243 5.88 18.58 11.27
CA PHE A 243 4.42 18.63 11.30
C PHE A 243 3.77 17.28 10.94
N ASN A 244 4.45 16.43 10.17
CA ASN A 244 3.92 15.16 9.65
C ASN A 244 4.85 13.97 9.98
N PRO A 245 4.99 13.58 11.27
CA PRO A 245 5.97 12.58 11.69
C PRO A 245 5.73 11.18 11.09
N LEU A 246 4.49 10.84 10.73
CA LEU A 246 4.14 9.55 10.10
C LEU A 246 4.64 9.40 8.66
N GLU A 247 5.15 10.48 8.07
CA GLU A 247 5.74 10.50 6.73
C GLU A 247 7.26 10.41 6.77
N ASN A 248 7.85 10.37 7.97
CA ASN A 248 9.29 10.26 8.16
C ASN A 248 9.78 8.90 7.63
N PRO A 249 10.84 8.84 6.79
CA PRO A 249 11.37 7.61 6.23
C PRO A 249 11.73 6.50 7.25
N ALA A 250 11.94 6.85 8.52
CA ALA A 250 12.20 5.90 9.59
C ALA A 250 10.94 5.14 10.07
N THR A 251 9.75 5.55 9.63
CA THR A 251 8.46 4.95 10.03
C THR A 251 7.94 4.00 8.96
N GLU A 252 7.39 2.84 9.34
CA GLU A 252 6.82 1.89 8.37
C GLU A 252 5.59 2.44 7.62
N THR A 253 4.94 3.46 8.19
CA THR A 253 3.81 4.18 7.60
C THR A 253 4.20 5.20 6.54
N SER A 254 5.50 5.44 6.34
CA SER A 254 5.98 6.44 5.39
C SER A 254 5.81 6.01 3.93
N LEU A 255 5.63 4.71 3.65
CA LEU A 255 5.44 4.22 2.29
C LEU A 255 4.14 4.78 1.68
N PRO A 256 4.09 4.99 0.35
CA PRO A 256 2.88 5.45 -0.31
C PRO A 256 1.77 4.43 -0.11
N ILE A 257 0.58 4.87 0.27
CA ILE A 257 -0.61 4.04 0.27
C ILE A 257 -1.08 3.95 -1.18
N HIS A 258 -0.89 2.78 -1.79
CA HIS A 258 -1.30 2.50 -3.16
C HIS A 258 -2.82 2.40 -3.25
N GLY A 259 -3.45 3.34 -3.97
CA GLY A 259 -4.81 3.19 -4.49
C GLY A 259 -4.82 2.48 -5.84
N ASP A 260 -6.00 2.08 -6.33
CA ASP A 260 -6.17 1.57 -7.69
C ASP A 260 -6.03 2.72 -8.72
N PRO A 261 -4.95 2.78 -9.51
CA PRO A 261 -4.74 3.86 -10.49
C PRO A 261 -5.85 3.95 -11.53
N CYS A 262 -6.57 2.85 -11.79
CA CYS A 262 -7.62 2.81 -12.81
C CYS A 262 -8.95 3.40 -12.32
N SER A 263 -9.12 3.56 -11.01
CA SER A 263 -10.33 4.11 -10.37
C SER A 263 -10.37 5.65 -10.33
N ASP A 264 -9.21 6.31 -10.38
CA ASP A 264 -9.08 7.77 -10.37
C ASP A 264 -8.74 8.25 -11.81
N PRO A 265 -9.57 9.09 -12.45
CA PRO A 265 -9.33 9.54 -13.82
C PRO A 265 -7.98 10.23 -14.03
N ARG A 266 -7.47 10.96 -13.03
CA ARG A 266 -6.18 11.65 -13.13
C ARG A 266 -5.04 10.65 -13.00
N HIS A 267 -5.12 9.71 -12.08
CA HIS A 267 -4.09 8.66 -11.96
C HIS A 267 -4.07 7.77 -13.19
N ARG A 268 -5.23 7.40 -13.72
CA ARG A 268 -5.37 6.61 -14.95
C ARG A 268 -4.69 7.28 -16.14
N ALA A 269 -4.79 8.61 -16.26
CA ALA A 269 -4.15 9.37 -17.33
C ALA A 269 -2.60 9.40 -17.26
N ILE A 270 -2.02 9.08 -16.10
CA ILE A 270 -0.56 9.01 -15.88
C ILE A 270 -0.08 7.61 -15.48
N TRP A 271 -0.89 6.59 -15.78
CA TRP A 271 -0.62 5.18 -15.57
C TRP A 271 -0.49 4.48 -16.94
N PRO A 272 0.26 3.36 -17.07
CA PRO A 272 0.33 2.63 -18.32
C PRO A 272 -1.08 2.27 -18.85
N PRO A 273 -1.49 2.74 -20.05
CA PRO A 273 -2.86 2.56 -20.54
C PRO A 273 -3.29 1.10 -20.63
N ALA A 274 -2.36 0.23 -21.02
CA ALA A 274 -2.55 -1.21 -21.13
C ALA A 274 -2.72 -1.92 -19.79
N ALA A 275 -2.65 -1.24 -18.64
CA ALA A 275 -2.86 -1.83 -17.31
C ALA A 275 -4.29 -1.62 -16.77
N CYS A 276 -5.11 -0.80 -17.44
CA CYS A 276 -6.49 -0.50 -17.03
C CYS A 276 -7.53 -1.07 -18.00
N THR A 277 -7.16 -2.01 -18.87
CA THR A 277 -8.13 -2.72 -19.71
C THR A 277 -8.75 -3.86 -18.89
N PRO A 278 -10.00 -4.29 -19.16
CA PRO A 278 -10.62 -5.42 -18.46
C PRO A 278 -9.76 -6.69 -18.48
N GLU A 279 -9.01 -6.91 -19.56
CA GLU A 279 -8.15 -8.08 -19.75
C GLU A 279 -6.83 -8.00 -18.96
N SER A 280 -6.44 -6.81 -18.49
CA SER A 280 -5.14 -6.53 -17.86
C SER A 280 -5.26 -6.08 -16.41
N HIS A 281 -6.39 -5.49 -16.02
CA HIS A 281 -6.70 -5.06 -14.65
C HIS A 281 -7.11 -6.26 -13.80
N ARG A 282 -6.12 -7.05 -13.39
CA ARG A 282 -6.32 -8.35 -12.72
C ARG A 282 -6.09 -8.30 -11.20
N LEU A 283 -6.61 -7.26 -10.56
CA LEU A 283 -6.56 -7.19 -9.11
C LEU A 283 -7.53 -8.22 -8.49
N PRO A 284 -7.19 -8.85 -7.35
CA PRO A 284 -8.06 -9.82 -6.72
C PRO A 284 -9.27 -9.14 -6.09
N SER A 285 -10.45 -9.72 -6.30
CA SER A 285 -11.69 -9.30 -5.66
C SER A 285 -12.05 -10.14 -4.44
N ALA A 286 -11.24 -11.16 -4.12
CA ALA A 286 -11.36 -11.94 -2.89
C ALA A 286 -10.00 -12.25 -2.25
N ILE A 287 -9.90 -12.19 -0.92
CA ILE A 287 -8.65 -12.41 -0.20
C ILE A 287 -8.88 -13.27 1.05
N ILE A 288 -8.18 -14.39 1.15
CA ILE A 288 -8.07 -15.17 2.38
C ILE A 288 -6.95 -14.56 3.24
N VAL A 289 -7.32 -13.86 4.30
CA VAL A 289 -6.36 -13.08 5.11
C VAL A 289 -5.70 -13.89 6.23
N GLY A 290 -6.18 -15.12 6.48
CA GLY A 290 -5.70 -16.00 7.54
C GLY A 290 -6.68 -16.03 8.73
N PRO A 291 -6.18 -16.06 9.98
CA PRO A 291 -4.77 -16.09 10.39
C PRO A 291 -4.03 -17.39 10.05
N GLN A 292 -2.74 -17.47 10.40
CA GLN A 292 -1.95 -18.69 10.22
C GLN A 292 -2.47 -19.84 11.09
N LYS A 293 -2.29 -21.07 10.59
CA LYS A 293 -2.60 -22.36 11.27
C LYS A 293 -4.09 -22.70 11.42
N THR A 294 -4.93 -22.09 10.59
CA THR A 294 -6.38 -22.30 10.59
C THR A 294 -6.90 -23.11 9.38
N GLY A 295 -6.01 -23.55 8.49
CA GLY A 295 -6.40 -24.32 7.29
C GLY A 295 -6.45 -23.50 5.98
N SER A 296 -5.92 -22.28 5.98
CA SER A 296 -5.93 -21.39 4.80
C SER A 296 -5.31 -21.96 3.53
N THR A 297 -4.31 -22.84 3.61
CA THR A 297 -3.78 -23.55 2.42
C THR A 297 -4.79 -24.55 1.85
N ALA A 298 -5.54 -25.26 2.71
CA ALA A 298 -6.58 -26.19 2.28
C ALA A 298 -7.69 -25.43 1.56
N LEU A 299 -8.13 -24.31 2.16
CA LEU A 299 -9.15 -23.47 1.55
C LEU A 299 -8.70 -22.88 0.20
N LEU A 300 -7.47 -22.38 0.12
CA LEU A 300 -6.86 -21.93 -1.15
C LEU A 300 -6.90 -23.04 -2.20
N ALA A 301 -6.52 -24.26 -1.83
CA ALA A 301 -6.50 -25.40 -2.76
C ALA A 301 -7.90 -25.76 -3.27
N PHE A 302 -8.90 -25.81 -2.37
CA PHE A 302 -10.28 -26.13 -2.74
C PHE A 302 -10.92 -25.03 -3.59
N MET A 303 -10.68 -23.76 -3.27
CA MET A 303 -11.11 -22.64 -4.12
C MET A 303 -10.44 -22.69 -5.50
N ALA A 304 -9.15 -23.04 -5.58
CA ALA A 304 -8.43 -23.12 -6.85
C ALA A 304 -8.94 -24.24 -7.78
N MET A 305 -9.68 -25.23 -7.25
CA MET A 305 -10.36 -26.25 -8.07
C MET A 305 -11.53 -25.66 -8.89
N HIS A 306 -12.14 -24.56 -8.44
CA HIS A 306 -13.32 -23.98 -9.07
C HIS A 306 -12.99 -23.33 -10.43
N PRO A 307 -13.72 -23.58 -11.53
CA PRO A 307 -13.39 -23.02 -12.86
C PRO A 307 -13.32 -21.48 -12.89
N ASN A 308 -14.28 -20.81 -12.23
CA ASN A 308 -14.39 -19.34 -12.14
C ASN A 308 -13.48 -18.68 -11.09
N LEU A 309 -12.77 -19.42 -10.25
CA LEU A 309 -11.85 -18.81 -9.27
C LEU A 309 -10.40 -18.93 -9.75
N ALA A 310 -9.68 -17.82 -9.80
CA ALA A 310 -8.30 -17.76 -10.28
C ALA A 310 -7.36 -17.31 -9.15
N PRO A 311 -6.53 -18.22 -8.58
CA PRO A 311 -5.59 -17.84 -7.54
C PRO A 311 -4.47 -16.94 -8.11
N ASN A 312 -3.63 -16.38 -7.25
CA ASN A 312 -2.34 -15.84 -7.69
C ASN A 312 -1.45 -16.96 -8.25
N ARG A 313 -0.45 -16.57 -9.05
CA ARG A 313 0.65 -17.43 -9.46
C ARG A 313 1.38 -17.94 -8.22
N PHE A 314 1.62 -19.25 -8.22
CA PHE A 314 2.45 -19.90 -7.22
C PHE A 314 3.92 -19.89 -7.64
N LEU A 315 4.79 -19.59 -6.68
CA LEU A 315 6.24 -19.52 -6.86
C LEU A 315 6.88 -20.89 -6.63
N THR A 316 8.10 -21.09 -7.12
CA THR A 316 8.86 -22.34 -6.90
C THR A 316 9.57 -22.39 -5.55
N ARG A 317 9.68 -21.26 -4.84
CA ARG A 317 10.36 -21.14 -3.54
C ARG A 317 9.38 -20.72 -2.43
N PRO A 318 9.56 -21.18 -1.18
CA PRO A 318 8.77 -20.73 -0.04
C PRO A 318 8.86 -19.20 0.19
N PRO A 319 7.77 -18.54 0.61
CA PRO A 319 6.40 -19.06 0.66
C PRO A 319 5.82 -19.19 -0.75
N PHE A 320 5.60 -20.42 -1.22
CA PHE A 320 5.28 -20.70 -2.62
C PHE A 320 3.86 -20.25 -3.02
N GLU A 321 3.02 -20.01 -2.02
CA GLU A 321 1.57 -19.81 -2.13
C GLU A 321 1.10 -18.42 -1.68
N GLU A 322 1.95 -17.60 -1.04
CA GLU A 322 1.59 -16.29 -0.48
C GLU A 322 2.38 -15.17 -1.15
N ILE A 323 1.70 -14.09 -1.56
CA ILE A 323 2.38 -12.89 -2.08
C ILE A 323 2.90 -12.04 -0.92
N GLN A 324 2.13 -11.93 0.17
CA GLN A 324 2.43 -11.10 1.33
C GLN A 324 2.62 -9.60 1.00
N PHE A 325 1.98 -9.13 -0.08
CA PHE A 325 2.12 -7.76 -0.58
C PHE A 325 1.74 -6.70 0.46
N PHE A 326 0.61 -6.86 1.14
CA PHE A 326 0.12 -5.83 2.06
C PHE A 326 0.79 -5.84 3.45
N SER A 327 1.31 -7.00 3.91
CA SER A 327 1.96 -7.15 5.21
C SER A 327 3.47 -6.96 5.19
N ASN A 328 4.15 -7.21 4.05
CA ASN A 328 5.60 -7.09 3.92
C ASN A 328 5.98 -5.80 3.19
N SER A 329 6.53 -4.82 3.91
CA SER A 329 6.91 -3.52 3.34
C SER A 329 7.96 -3.61 2.21
N THR A 330 8.85 -4.61 2.22
CA THR A 330 9.82 -4.84 1.13
C THR A 330 9.16 -5.35 -0.15
N ILE A 331 8.07 -6.12 -0.02
CA ILE A 331 7.29 -6.57 -1.19
C ILE A 331 6.36 -5.44 -1.64
N TYR A 332 5.73 -4.73 -0.71
CA TYR A 332 4.84 -3.60 -0.96
C TYR A 332 5.51 -2.51 -1.81
N THR A 333 6.80 -2.21 -1.55
CA THR A 333 7.56 -1.20 -2.32
C THR A 333 7.72 -1.55 -3.79
N LYS A 334 7.45 -2.79 -4.23
CA LYS A 334 7.45 -3.13 -5.66
C LYS A 334 6.28 -2.50 -6.43
N GLY A 335 5.24 -2.03 -5.73
CA GLY A 335 4.13 -1.25 -6.29
C GLY A 335 3.02 -2.08 -6.94
N VAL A 336 1.99 -1.38 -7.42
CA VAL A 336 0.74 -1.98 -7.93
C VAL A 336 0.97 -2.85 -9.17
N ALA A 337 1.84 -2.45 -10.09
CA ALA A 337 2.14 -3.23 -11.29
C ALA A 337 2.68 -4.63 -10.93
N PHE A 338 3.64 -4.71 -10.00
CA PHE A 338 4.15 -5.98 -9.50
C PHE A 338 3.05 -6.86 -8.89
N TYR A 339 2.13 -6.27 -8.13
CA TYR A 339 1.03 -7.02 -7.51
C TYR A 339 0.05 -7.56 -8.55
N ALA A 340 -0.36 -6.74 -9.53
CA ALA A 340 -1.25 -7.15 -10.61
C ALA A 340 -0.65 -8.28 -11.47
N GLU A 341 0.67 -8.26 -11.72
CA GLU A 341 1.38 -9.31 -12.45
C GLU A 341 1.26 -10.70 -11.78
N GLN A 342 1.02 -10.76 -10.46
CA GLN A 342 0.85 -12.03 -9.76
C GLN A 342 -0.42 -12.78 -10.19
N PHE A 343 -1.35 -12.12 -10.88
CA PHE A 343 -2.60 -12.72 -11.36
C PHE A 343 -2.59 -12.99 -12.87
N ASN A 344 -1.42 -12.85 -13.53
CA ASN A 344 -1.25 -13.20 -14.93
C ASN A 344 -0.99 -14.70 -15.13
N LEU A 345 -2.05 -15.49 -15.23
CA LEU A 345 -1.99 -16.97 -15.34
C LEU A 345 -2.01 -17.51 -16.79
N GLY A 346 -1.90 -16.68 -17.82
CA GLY A 346 -1.88 -17.10 -19.24
C GLY A 346 -3.23 -17.06 -19.97
N SER A 347 -3.19 -17.34 -21.28
CA SER A 347 -4.25 -17.15 -22.28
C SER A 347 -5.31 -18.27 -22.28
N GLY A 348 -6.46 -17.99 -21.67
CA GLY A 348 -7.73 -18.68 -21.91
C GLY A 348 -8.84 -17.65 -21.74
N ASN A 349 -10.05 -17.86 -22.29
CA ASN A 349 -11.18 -16.92 -22.16
C ASN A 349 -11.29 -16.42 -20.71
N GLN A 350 -10.98 -15.13 -20.51
CA GLN A 350 -10.80 -14.51 -19.19
C GLN A 350 -12.08 -13.87 -18.65
N GLY A 351 -13.13 -13.78 -19.46
CA GLY A 351 -14.44 -13.30 -19.00
C GLY A 351 -14.93 -14.14 -17.83
N ASP A 352 -15.37 -13.46 -16.77
CA ASP A 352 -16.03 -14.01 -15.56
C ASP A 352 -15.18 -14.82 -14.58
N ARG A 353 -13.86 -14.54 -14.49
CA ARG A 353 -13.02 -15.11 -13.40
C ARG A 353 -12.87 -14.15 -12.23
N ILE A 354 -13.12 -14.66 -11.03
CA ILE A 354 -12.83 -13.98 -9.76
C ILE A 354 -11.39 -14.28 -9.39
N HIS A 355 -10.54 -13.26 -9.47
CA HIS A 355 -9.16 -13.34 -9.00
C HIS A 355 -9.13 -13.31 -7.47
N PHE A 356 -8.30 -14.16 -6.86
CA PHE A 356 -8.16 -14.22 -5.41
C PHE A 356 -6.75 -14.56 -4.97
N GLU A 357 -6.37 -14.17 -3.76
CA GLU A 357 -5.12 -14.62 -3.13
C GLU A 357 -5.33 -15.10 -1.70
N LYS A 358 -4.29 -15.74 -1.14
CA LYS A 358 -4.22 -16.09 0.27
C LYS A 358 -2.88 -15.67 0.84
N SER A 359 -2.91 -14.84 1.87
CA SER A 359 -1.72 -14.43 2.63
C SER A 359 -2.09 -14.38 4.10
N ALA A 360 -1.76 -15.43 4.85
CA ALA A 360 -2.24 -15.59 6.23
C ALA A 360 -1.61 -14.58 7.22
N THR A 361 -0.57 -13.87 6.78
CA THR A 361 0.08 -12.78 7.51
C THR A 361 -0.72 -11.48 7.49
N TYR A 362 -1.72 -11.35 6.62
CA TYR A 362 -2.53 -10.12 6.54
C TYR A 362 -3.38 -9.94 7.79
N TYR A 363 -3.98 -11.01 8.31
CA TYR A 363 -4.88 -10.93 9.46
C TYR A 363 -4.27 -10.21 10.66
N ASP A 364 -3.00 -10.54 10.97
CA ASP A 364 -2.28 -10.00 12.12
C ASP A 364 -1.60 -8.65 11.87
N SER A 365 -1.48 -8.23 10.61
CA SER A 365 -0.77 -7.01 10.23
C SER A 365 -1.64 -5.78 10.47
N LEU A 366 -1.11 -4.79 11.21
CA LEU A 366 -1.81 -3.53 11.44
C LEU A 366 -1.88 -2.65 10.18
N LEU A 367 -0.94 -2.83 9.24
CA LEU A 367 -0.86 -2.05 8.00
C LEU A 367 -1.67 -2.67 6.86
N ALA A 368 -1.85 -4.00 6.86
CA ALA A 368 -2.48 -4.69 5.74
C ALA A 368 -3.93 -4.21 5.46
N PRO A 369 -4.83 -4.08 6.46
CA PRO A 369 -6.20 -3.62 6.21
C PRO A 369 -6.25 -2.25 5.54
N LYS A 370 -5.43 -1.31 6.01
CA LYS A 370 -5.32 0.04 5.43
C LYS A 370 -4.82 0.04 3.99
N ARG A 371 -3.71 -0.67 3.74
CA ARG A 371 -3.09 -0.75 2.41
C ARG A 371 -4.01 -1.47 1.42
N MET A 372 -4.71 -2.50 1.90
CA MET A 372 -5.61 -3.32 1.10
C MET A 372 -6.89 -2.57 0.77
N ALA A 373 -7.50 -1.85 1.73
CA ALA A 373 -8.70 -1.05 1.46
C ALA A 373 -8.46 0.11 0.50
N ALA A 374 -7.24 0.66 0.47
CA ALA A 374 -6.88 1.67 -0.51
C ALA A 374 -6.82 1.11 -1.94
N LEU A 375 -6.20 -0.06 -2.12
CA LEU A 375 -6.05 -0.68 -3.45
C LEU A 375 -7.27 -1.48 -3.89
N LEU A 376 -7.94 -2.15 -2.96
CA LEU A 376 -8.99 -3.15 -3.16
C LEU A 376 -10.21 -2.86 -2.25
N PRO A 377 -10.84 -1.68 -2.35
CA PRO A 377 -11.93 -1.28 -1.46
C PRO A 377 -13.15 -2.23 -1.55
N GLY A 378 -13.39 -2.81 -2.73
CA GLY A 378 -14.50 -3.74 -2.98
C GLY A 378 -14.20 -5.22 -2.69
N ALA A 379 -13.00 -5.58 -2.24
CA ALA A 379 -12.64 -6.98 -2.05
C ALA A 379 -13.48 -7.68 -0.97
N LYS A 380 -13.80 -8.94 -1.21
CA LYS A 380 -14.41 -9.89 -0.27
C LYS A 380 -13.32 -10.53 0.59
N ILE A 381 -13.45 -10.42 1.91
CA ILE A 381 -12.45 -10.86 2.89
C ILE A 381 -12.90 -12.18 3.49
N ILE A 382 -12.02 -13.17 3.50
CA ILE A 382 -12.29 -14.49 4.09
C ILE A 382 -11.35 -14.67 5.29
N VAL A 383 -11.94 -14.80 6.48
CA VAL A 383 -11.23 -15.04 7.75
C VAL A 383 -11.57 -16.44 8.21
N ILE A 384 -10.56 -17.24 8.56
CA ILE A 384 -10.76 -18.58 9.08
C ILE A 384 -10.46 -18.59 10.59
N LEU A 385 -11.46 -18.89 11.40
CA LEU A 385 -11.38 -18.96 12.85
C LEU A 385 -11.21 -20.42 13.28
N ARG A 386 -10.30 -20.69 14.20
CA ARG A 386 -10.08 -22.00 14.82
C ARG A 386 -10.19 -21.83 16.32
N GLU A 387 -10.47 -22.91 17.06
CA GLU A 387 -10.34 -22.84 18.52
C GLU A 387 -8.95 -22.26 18.91
N PRO A 388 -8.90 -21.16 19.70
CA PRO A 388 -7.68 -20.40 19.99
C PRO A 388 -6.50 -21.21 20.51
N VAL A 389 -6.75 -22.17 21.40
CA VAL A 389 -5.70 -23.02 22.01
C VAL A 389 -5.15 -23.99 20.96
N ARG A 390 -6.02 -24.64 20.17
CA ARG A 390 -5.63 -25.51 19.04
C ARG A 390 -4.83 -24.75 17.98
N ARG A 391 -5.20 -23.50 17.69
CA ARG A 391 -4.44 -22.63 16.77
C ARG A 391 -3.05 -22.32 17.32
N ALA A 392 -2.97 -21.92 18.60
CA ALA A 392 -1.71 -21.63 19.29
C ALA A 392 -0.80 -22.88 19.32
N TYR A 393 -1.34 -24.04 19.65
CA TYR A 393 -0.61 -25.30 19.67
C TYR A 393 -0.12 -25.71 18.27
N SER A 394 -0.95 -25.54 17.25
CA SER A 394 -0.55 -25.78 15.85
C SER A 394 0.61 -24.88 15.43
N TRP A 395 0.66 -23.63 15.92
CA TRP A 395 1.81 -22.74 15.73
C TRP A 395 3.05 -23.24 16.48
N TYR A 396 2.94 -23.58 17.75
CA TYR A 396 4.03 -24.16 18.54
C TYR A 396 4.65 -25.39 17.85
N GLN A 397 3.83 -26.35 17.43
CA GLN A 397 4.27 -27.55 16.73
C GLN A 397 4.86 -27.24 15.34
N HIS A 398 4.41 -26.17 14.69
CA HIS A 398 5.03 -25.68 13.47
C HIS A 398 6.46 -25.19 13.71
N GLN A 399 6.68 -24.44 14.80
CA GLN A 399 8.01 -23.93 15.16
C GLN A 399 8.96 -25.07 15.57
N ARG A 400 8.46 -26.09 16.29
CA ARG A 400 9.24 -27.31 16.58
C ARG A 400 9.74 -28.00 15.32
N ALA A 401 8.87 -28.18 14.34
CA ALA A 401 9.24 -28.80 13.06
C ALA A 401 10.22 -27.96 12.22
N HIS A 402 10.39 -26.68 12.54
CA HIS A 402 11.41 -25.81 11.95
C HIS A 402 12.65 -25.66 12.85
N ASN A 403 12.79 -26.54 13.85
CA ASN A 403 13.92 -26.59 14.79
C ASN A 403 14.17 -25.26 15.52
N VAL A 404 13.11 -24.52 15.84
CA VAL A 404 13.21 -23.30 16.66
C VAL A 404 13.59 -23.70 18.08
N SER A 405 14.71 -23.19 18.60
CA SER A 405 15.29 -23.62 19.88
C SER A 405 14.31 -23.47 21.04
N ALA A 406 13.67 -22.30 21.20
CA ALA A 406 12.65 -22.10 22.23
C ALA A 406 11.49 -23.12 22.15
N ALA A 407 11.07 -23.52 20.94
CA ALA A 407 9.97 -24.48 20.78
C ALA A 407 10.38 -25.91 21.12
N LEU A 408 11.67 -26.25 20.98
CA LEU A 408 12.23 -27.56 21.30
C LEU A 408 12.55 -27.71 22.80
N LEU A 409 12.97 -26.62 23.45
CA LEU A 409 13.42 -26.61 24.83
C LEU A 409 12.29 -26.43 25.85
N PHE A 410 11.22 -25.74 25.48
CA PHE A 410 10.10 -25.45 26.38
C PHE A 410 8.84 -26.17 25.92
N THR A 411 8.07 -26.66 26.88
CA THR A 411 6.75 -27.25 26.67
C THR A 411 5.74 -26.20 26.20
N PHE A 412 4.61 -26.64 25.64
CA PHE A 412 3.58 -25.70 25.19
C PHE A 412 3.03 -24.83 26.33
N ASN A 413 2.81 -25.41 27.52
CA ASN A 413 2.32 -24.66 28.67
C ASN A 413 3.34 -23.60 29.14
N GLU A 414 4.62 -23.95 29.16
CA GLU A 414 5.70 -22.99 29.46
C GLU A 414 5.76 -21.84 28.45
N VAL A 415 5.59 -22.14 27.16
CA VAL A 415 5.49 -21.10 26.13
C VAL A 415 4.29 -20.18 26.39
N LEU A 416 3.13 -20.70 26.81
CA LEU A 416 1.98 -19.87 27.13
C LEU A 416 2.18 -18.99 28.37
N GLN A 417 3.05 -19.39 29.31
CA GLN A 417 3.36 -18.61 30.52
C GLN A 417 4.44 -17.53 30.30
N ALA A 418 5.17 -17.56 29.19
CA ALA A 418 6.23 -16.59 28.88
C ALA A 418 5.70 -15.22 28.37
N PHE A 419 4.72 -14.64 29.06
CA PHE A 419 4.03 -13.42 28.65
C PHE A 419 4.82 -12.11 28.86
N SER A 420 5.97 -12.17 29.54
CA SER A 420 6.92 -11.06 29.64
C SER A 420 8.36 -11.53 29.44
N ILE A 421 9.27 -10.60 29.15
CA ILE A 421 10.69 -10.92 28.96
C ILE A 421 11.35 -11.35 30.29
N GLU A 422 10.88 -10.81 31.41
CA GLU A 422 11.33 -11.17 32.76
C GLU A 422 11.00 -12.63 33.09
N LEU A 423 9.75 -13.04 32.85
CA LEU A 423 9.32 -14.43 33.06
C LEU A 423 10.04 -15.39 32.12
N ALA A 424 10.16 -15.03 30.84
CA ALA A 424 10.93 -15.84 29.89
C ALA A 424 12.38 -16.00 30.36
N SER A 425 13.00 -14.95 30.90
CA SER A 425 14.36 -14.99 31.44
C SER A 425 14.47 -15.89 32.67
N GLN A 426 13.50 -15.83 33.59
CA GLN A 426 13.44 -16.71 34.76
C GLN A 426 13.31 -18.19 34.37
N MET A 427 12.52 -18.48 33.33
CA MET A 427 12.32 -19.85 32.83
C MET A 427 13.60 -20.37 32.16
N VAL A 428 14.26 -19.54 31.35
CA VAL A 428 15.54 -19.91 30.71
C VAL A 428 16.67 -20.08 31.73
N ALA A 429 16.68 -19.32 32.83
CA ALA A 429 17.68 -19.47 33.88
C ALA A 429 17.62 -20.83 34.62
N ARG A 430 16.50 -21.56 34.52
CA ARG A 430 16.34 -22.89 35.14
C ARG A 430 16.91 -24.03 34.31
N ILE A 431 17.25 -23.77 33.04
CA ILE A 431 17.80 -24.79 32.14
C ILE A 431 19.30 -24.59 31.96
N SER A 432 20.06 -25.68 32.06
CA SER A 432 21.49 -25.69 31.73
C SER A 432 21.65 -25.62 30.21
N HIS A 433 21.77 -24.42 29.64
CA HIS A 433 21.93 -24.20 28.21
C HIS A 433 23.22 -23.42 27.89
N PRO A 434 24.12 -23.93 27.03
CA PRO A 434 25.40 -23.28 26.70
C PRO A 434 25.24 -22.04 25.79
N GLY A 435 24.03 -21.76 25.31
CA GLY A 435 23.73 -20.63 24.43
C GLY A 435 23.54 -19.30 25.16
N ASN A 436 23.33 -18.23 24.39
CA ASN A 436 23.03 -16.91 24.94
C ASN A 436 21.61 -16.88 25.57
N ILE A 437 21.56 -16.87 26.91
CA ILE A 437 20.34 -16.85 27.73
C ILE A 437 19.39 -15.72 27.33
N THR A 438 19.92 -14.51 27.13
CA THR A 438 19.10 -13.33 26.77
C THR A 438 18.43 -13.52 25.41
N ARG A 439 19.16 -14.05 24.44
CA ARG A 439 18.62 -14.34 23.10
C ARG A 439 17.52 -15.40 23.16
N LEU A 440 17.72 -16.46 23.94
CA LEU A 440 16.73 -17.52 24.08
C LEU A 440 15.46 -17.04 24.81
N ALA A 441 15.60 -16.19 25.84
CA ALA A 441 14.46 -15.57 26.52
C ALA A 441 13.64 -14.68 25.56
N MET A 442 14.31 -13.88 24.72
CA MET A 442 13.64 -13.11 23.68
C MET A 442 12.94 -14.01 22.65
N GLU A 443 13.54 -15.13 22.26
CA GLU A 443 12.94 -16.10 21.34
C GLU A 443 11.70 -16.77 21.96
N LEU A 444 11.78 -17.18 23.23
CA LEU A 444 10.66 -17.77 23.99
C LEU A 444 9.49 -16.78 24.13
N HIS A 445 9.77 -15.54 24.53
CA HIS A 445 8.73 -14.52 24.62
C HIS A 445 8.11 -14.19 23.25
N ARG A 446 8.92 -14.14 22.17
CA ARG A 446 8.38 -13.98 20.80
C ARG A 446 7.50 -15.16 20.39
N LEU A 447 7.87 -16.38 20.77
CA LEU A 447 7.09 -17.58 20.51
C LEU A 447 5.74 -17.51 21.23
N HIS A 448 5.73 -17.13 22.50
CA HIS A 448 4.50 -16.82 23.26
C HIS A 448 3.60 -15.85 22.50
N LEU A 449 4.12 -14.68 22.13
CA LEU A 449 3.35 -13.65 21.43
C LEU A 449 2.76 -14.18 20.11
N LYS A 450 3.50 -15.00 19.36
CA LYS A 450 3.03 -15.59 18.09
C LYS A 450 2.03 -16.74 18.28
N CYS A 451 2.03 -17.40 19.44
CA CYS A 451 0.99 -18.35 19.84
C CYS A 451 -0.31 -17.61 20.21
N VAL A 452 -0.22 -16.61 21.09
CA VAL A 452 -1.38 -15.99 21.74
C VAL A 452 -2.02 -14.88 20.89
N ILE A 453 -1.25 -13.91 20.41
CA ILE A 453 -1.82 -12.70 19.77
C ILE A 453 -2.71 -13.04 18.56
N PRO A 454 -2.29 -13.89 17.60
CA PRO A 454 -3.15 -14.24 16.46
C PRO A 454 -4.35 -15.12 16.82
N SER A 455 -4.37 -15.71 18.03
CA SER A 455 -5.50 -16.45 18.57
C SER A 455 -6.52 -15.52 19.26
N VAL A 456 -6.16 -14.26 19.55
CA VAL A 456 -7.07 -13.23 20.05
C VAL A 456 -7.76 -12.54 18.86
N TYR A 457 -8.83 -13.17 18.38
CA TYR A 457 -9.45 -12.75 17.12
C TYR A 457 -10.13 -11.38 17.17
N VAL A 458 -10.79 -11.04 18.29
CA VAL A 458 -11.64 -9.84 18.42
C VAL A 458 -10.90 -8.53 18.08
N ASP A 459 -9.67 -8.35 18.56
CA ASP A 459 -8.93 -7.10 18.37
C ASP A 459 -8.49 -6.93 16.92
N ARG A 460 -8.12 -8.03 16.26
CA ARG A 460 -7.75 -8.02 14.84
C ARG A 460 -8.98 -7.75 13.98
N LEU A 461 -10.11 -8.40 14.25
CA LEU A 461 -11.36 -8.13 13.53
C LEU A 461 -11.82 -6.68 13.67
N LYS A 462 -11.70 -6.06 14.85
CA LYS A 462 -11.97 -4.62 15.02
C LYS A 462 -11.11 -3.75 14.10
N ASN A 463 -9.82 -4.07 13.95
CA ASN A 463 -8.95 -3.35 13.00
C ASN A 463 -9.41 -3.55 11.55
N TRP A 464 -9.83 -4.75 11.16
CA TRP A 464 -10.39 -5.02 9.83
C TRP A 464 -11.69 -4.24 9.57
N LEU A 465 -12.58 -4.17 10.57
CA LEU A 465 -13.86 -3.45 10.50
C LEU A 465 -13.71 -1.93 10.38
N HIS A 466 -12.54 -1.36 10.70
CA HIS A 466 -12.26 0.06 10.44
C HIS A 466 -12.15 0.38 8.95
N TYR A 467 -11.80 -0.61 8.12
CA TYR A 467 -11.50 -0.40 6.70
C TYR A 467 -12.46 -1.13 5.75
N TYR A 468 -13.08 -2.22 6.20
CA TYR A 468 -14.03 -3.00 5.42
C TYR A 468 -15.37 -3.11 6.14
N HIS A 469 -16.46 -3.04 5.38
CA HIS A 469 -17.79 -3.27 5.95
C HIS A 469 -17.92 -4.74 6.38
N ALA A 470 -18.60 -5.02 7.49
CA ALA A 470 -18.75 -6.39 8.02
C ALA A 470 -19.32 -7.38 6.97
N ARG A 471 -20.25 -6.92 6.12
CA ARG A 471 -20.81 -7.73 5.01
C ARG A 471 -19.80 -8.13 3.93
N GLN A 472 -18.64 -7.47 3.87
CA GLN A 472 -17.53 -7.88 3.01
C GLN A 472 -16.65 -8.94 3.67
N ILE A 473 -16.95 -9.38 4.90
CA ILE A 473 -16.15 -10.34 5.65
C ILE A 473 -16.97 -11.61 5.88
N ALA A 474 -16.48 -12.73 5.36
CA ALA A 474 -16.97 -14.07 5.66
C ALA A 474 -16.09 -14.72 6.75
N LEU A 475 -16.74 -15.20 7.80
CA LEU A 475 -16.10 -15.96 8.87
C LEU A 475 -16.29 -17.46 8.60
N VAL A 476 -15.17 -18.19 8.49
CA VAL A 476 -15.13 -19.63 8.24
C VAL A 476 -14.63 -20.33 9.50
N GLU A 477 -15.36 -21.31 10.01
CA GLU A 477 -14.89 -22.16 11.09
C GLU A 477 -13.95 -23.25 10.56
N ALA A 478 -12.73 -23.32 11.10
CA ALA A 478 -11.72 -24.29 10.69
C ALA A 478 -12.18 -25.73 10.93
N GLU A 479 -12.85 -26.00 12.04
CA GLU A 479 -13.41 -27.30 12.38
C GLU A 479 -14.50 -27.75 11.37
N ARG A 480 -15.29 -26.81 10.82
CA ARG A 480 -16.19 -27.10 9.69
C ARG A 480 -15.42 -27.37 8.41
N LEU A 481 -14.37 -26.61 8.12
CA LEU A 481 -13.52 -26.87 6.95
C LEU A 481 -12.83 -28.24 7.02
N GLU A 482 -12.45 -28.69 8.22
CA GLU A 482 -11.84 -30.00 8.47
C GLU A 482 -12.86 -31.15 8.38
N SER A 483 -14.10 -30.96 8.84
CA SER A 483 -15.13 -32.01 8.94
C SER A 483 -16.12 -32.07 7.76
N THR A 484 -16.49 -30.92 7.20
CA THR A 484 -17.54 -30.75 6.19
C THR A 484 -17.13 -29.69 5.14
N PRO A 485 -15.97 -29.84 4.47
CA PRO A 485 -15.45 -28.82 3.56
C PRO A 485 -16.40 -28.52 2.39
N SER A 486 -17.20 -29.48 1.94
CA SER A 486 -18.18 -29.28 0.86
C SER A 486 -19.24 -28.21 1.21
N GLU A 487 -19.67 -28.14 2.47
CA GLU A 487 -20.59 -27.11 2.94
C GLU A 487 -19.92 -25.74 3.00
N VAL A 488 -18.70 -25.67 3.53
CA VAL A 488 -17.92 -24.42 3.56
C VAL A 488 -17.69 -23.89 2.14
N MET A 489 -17.39 -24.78 1.19
CA MET A 489 -17.23 -24.39 -0.21
C MET A 489 -18.53 -23.94 -0.87
N ARG A 490 -19.68 -24.51 -0.50
CA ARG A 490 -21.00 -24.01 -0.94
C ARG A 490 -21.25 -22.59 -0.41
N ASP A 491 -21.00 -22.36 0.88
CA ASP A 491 -21.15 -21.05 1.51
C ASP A 491 -20.25 -20.01 0.84
N LEU A 492 -18.99 -20.36 0.55
CA LEU A 492 -18.05 -19.45 -0.12
C LEU A 492 -18.37 -19.20 -1.59
N GLN A 493 -18.94 -20.17 -2.31
CA GLN A 493 -19.45 -19.93 -3.67
C GLN A 493 -20.56 -18.87 -3.65
N GLU A 494 -21.45 -18.93 -2.66
CA GLU A 494 -22.48 -17.91 -2.44
C GLU A 494 -21.88 -16.57 -2.05
N PHE A 495 -20.97 -16.54 -1.09
CA PHE A 495 -20.31 -15.32 -0.67
C PHE A 495 -19.62 -14.62 -1.83
N LEU A 496 -18.91 -15.39 -2.67
CA LEU A 496 -18.14 -14.88 -3.79
C LEU A 496 -18.99 -14.51 -5.00
N ASP A 497 -20.26 -14.96 -5.05
CA ASP A 497 -21.17 -14.76 -6.18
C ASP A 497 -20.60 -15.35 -7.47
N VAL A 498 -20.16 -16.62 -7.40
CA VAL A 498 -19.65 -17.32 -8.58
C VAL A 498 -20.80 -17.63 -9.56
N PRO A 499 -20.57 -17.53 -10.88
CA PRO A 499 -21.63 -17.74 -11.87
C PRO A 499 -22.10 -19.19 -11.97
N THR A 500 -21.23 -20.15 -11.63
CA THR A 500 -21.51 -21.58 -11.67
C THR A 500 -21.16 -22.18 -10.32
N TYR A 501 -22.02 -23.06 -9.78
CA TYR A 501 -21.73 -23.78 -8.55
C TYR A 501 -21.19 -25.19 -8.85
N LEU A 502 -20.10 -25.52 -8.19
CA LEU A 502 -19.49 -26.83 -8.15
C LEU A 502 -19.99 -27.60 -6.93
N ASP A 503 -20.38 -28.85 -7.14
CA ASP A 503 -20.76 -29.78 -6.08
C ASP A 503 -19.51 -30.42 -5.47
N TYR A 504 -18.95 -29.76 -4.45
CA TYR A 504 -17.76 -30.24 -3.75
C TYR A 504 -17.96 -31.55 -2.98
N SER A 505 -19.21 -31.98 -2.72
CA SER A 505 -19.47 -33.28 -2.05
C SER A 505 -19.04 -34.48 -2.91
N LYS A 506 -19.00 -34.30 -4.23
CA LYS A 506 -18.53 -35.31 -5.20
C LYS A 506 -17.03 -35.26 -5.45
N LEU A 507 -16.39 -34.15 -5.08
CA LEU A 507 -14.99 -33.88 -5.40
C LEU A 507 -14.08 -33.97 -4.19
N LEU A 508 -14.60 -33.86 -2.97
CA LEU A 508 -13.84 -33.93 -1.73
C LEU A 508 -14.23 -35.19 -0.98
N VAL A 509 -13.24 -36.05 -0.75
CA VAL A 509 -13.42 -37.32 -0.04
C VAL A 509 -12.45 -37.39 1.12
N GLN A 510 -12.89 -37.98 2.23
CA GLN A 510 -12.02 -38.19 3.39
C GLN A 510 -10.99 -39.27 3.05
N ASN A 511 -9.71 -38.96 3.23
CA ASN A 511 -8.64 -39.95 3.10
C ASN A 511 -8.36 -40.55 4.50
N PRO A 512 -8.61 -41.86 4.71
CA PRO A 512 -8.48 -42.49 6.03
C PRO A 512 -7.03 -42.51 6.52
N THR A 513 -6.06 -42.65 5.62
CA THR A 513 -4.63 -42.69 5.95
C THR A 513 -4.10 -41.33 6.36
N LYS A 514 -4.58 -40.26 5.71
CA LYS A 514 -4.17 -38.88 5.99
C LYS A 514 -4.94 -38.24 7.13
N GLY A 515 -6.17 -38.69 7.39
CA GLY A 515 -7.06 -38.13 8.40
C GLY A 515 -7.70 -36.79 8.01
N TYR A 516 -7.64 -36.40 6.74
CA TYR A 516 -8.24 -35.17 6.22
C TYR A 516 -8.80 -35.35 4.79
N PHE A 517 -9.59 -34.39 4.32
CA PHE A 517 -10.19 -34.41 2.99
C PHE A 517 -9.17 -34.14 1.88
N CYS A 518 -9.27 -34.94 0.82
CA CYS A 518 -8.50 -34.81 -0.42
C CYS A 518 -9.44 -34.66 -1.62
N ALA A 519 -8.91 -34.14 -2.73
CA ALA A 519 -9.68 -33.99 -3.96
C ALA A 519 -9.65 -35.27 -4.82
N THR A 520 -10.73 -35.60 -5.52
CA THR A 520 -10.82 -36.72 -6.48
C THR A 520 -10.98 -36.20 -7.91
N GLY A 521 -10.70 -37.01 -8.93
CA GLY A 521 -11.00 -36.63 -10.33
C GLY A 521 -10.09 -35.54 -10.91
N GLY A 522 -8.86 -35.41 -10.39
CA GLY A 522 -7.84 -34.54 -10.98
C GLY A 522 -7.29 -35.06 -12.32
N PRO A 523 -6.33 -34.36 -12.95
CA PRO A 523 -5.55 -33.26 -12.38
C PRO A 523 -6.32 -31.95 -12.29
N TYR A 524 -5.98 -31.15 -11.28
CA TYR A 524 -6.49 -29.78 -11.12
C TYR A 524 -5.40 -28.78 -11.49
N PRO A 525 -5.33 -28.24 -12.72
CA PRO A 525 -4.16 -27.50 -13.19
C PRO A 525 -3.80 -26.30 -12.29
N LYS A 526 -4.80 -25.57 -11.80
CA LYS A 526 -4.62 -24.42 -10.90
C LYS A 526 -4.25 -24.84 -9.47
N ALA A 527 -4.78 -25.95 -8.99
CA ALA A 527 -4.55 -26.43 -7.62
C ALA A 527 -3.38 -27.44 -7.50
N GLY A 528 -2.88 -28.00 -8.61
CA GLY A 528 -1.94 -29.13 -8.64
C GLY A 528 -0.53 -28.81 -8.14
N GLN A 529 -0.21 -27.53 -7.92
CA GLN A 529 0.98 -27.17 -7.18
C GLN A 529 0.80 -27.38 -5.67
N LEU A 530 -0.43 -27.23 -5.15
CA LEU A 530 -0.80 -27.40 -3.75
C LEU A 530 -1.28 -28.83 -3.44
N LEU A 531 -2.07 -29.41 -4.34
CA LEU A 531 -2.57 -30.78 -4.28
C LEU A 531 -1.64 -31.70 -5.06
N LYS A 532 -1.14 -32.74 -4.42
CA LYS A 532 -0.25 -33.75 -5.02
C LYS A 532 -1.01 -35.08 -5.15
N PRO A 533 -0.77 -35.86 -6.22
CA PRO A 533 -1.29 -37.21 -6.31
C PRO A 533 -0.94 -37.99 -5.04
N ASP A 534 -1.95 -38.61 -4.42
CA ASP A 534 -1.72 -39.47 -3.28
C ASP A 534 -1.14 -40.80 -3.75
N VAL A 535 -0.09 -41.26 -3.09
CA VAL A 535 0.62 -42.50 -3.46
C VAL A 535 -0.14 -43.73 -2.94
N GLY A 536 -0.94 -43.59 -1.88
CA GLY A 536 -1.67 -44.69 -1.25
C GLY A 536 -3.07 -44.92 -1.83
N VAL A 537 -3.69 -43.90 -2.43
CA VAL A 537 -5.02 -43.99 -3.03
C VAL A 537 -5.04 -43.39 -4.43
N LEU A 538 -5.12 -44.25 -5.44
CA LEU A 538 -5.14 -43.84 -6.85
C LEU A 538 -6.30 -42.86 -7.13
N GLY A 539 -6.00 -41.78 -7.86
CA GLY A 539 -7.00 -40.79 -8.26
C GLY A 539 -7.33 -39.73 -7.20
N GLN A 540 -6.76 -39.83 -5.99
CA GLN A 540 -6.84 -38.79 -4.98
C GLN A 540 -5.67 -37.80 -5.08
N TRP A 541 -5.95 -36.54 -4.76
CA TRP A 541 -5.04 -35.42 -4.78
C TRP A 541 -5.10 -34.72 -3.42
N CYS A 542 -4.07 -34.89 -2.61
CA CYS A 542 -4.00 -34.45 -1.22
C CYS A 542 -3.03 -33.27 -1.03
N LEU A 543 -3.17 -32.53 0.07
CA LEU A 543 -2.17 -31.54 0.47
C LEU A 543 -0.82 -32.21 0.78
N SER A 544 0.26 -31.42 0.77
CA SER A 544 1.60 -31.93 1.07
C SER A 544 1.72 -32.47 2.49
N ALA A 545 2.72 -33.33 2.73
CA ALA A 545 3.00 -33.92 4.05
C ALA A 545 3.32 -32.89 5.15
N GLN A 546 3.59 -31.63 4.80
CA GLN A 546 3.77 -30.55 5.78
C GLN A 546 2.43 -30.04 6.35
N LYS A 547 1.29 -30.44 5.78
CA LYS A 547 -0.06 -30.07 6.19
C LYS A 547 -0.72 -31.29 6.86
N GLY A 548 -1.49 -31.05 7.94
CA GLY A 548 -2.14 -32.12 8.71
C GLY A 548 -1.17 -33.04 9.46
N ARG A 549 -0.07 -32.49 10.02
CA ARG A 549 0.89 -33.29 10.79
C ARG A 549 0.22 -33.84 12.07
N PRO A 550 0.45 -35.12 12.42
CA PRO A 550 -0.09 -35.70 13.64
C PRO A 550 0.65 -35.15 14.84
N TYR A 551 -0.09 -34.72 15.86
CA TYR A 551 0.46 -34.23 17.11
C TYR A 551 -0.39 -34.76 18.26
N ASP A 552 0.24 -34.96 19.42
CA ASP A 552 -0.46 -35.35 20.64
C ASP A 552 -1.38 -34.20 21.09
N LEU A 553 -2.68 -34.46 21.09
CA LEU A 553 -3.70 -33.49 21.50
C LEU A 553 -4.02 -33.58 23.01
N SER A 554 -3.55 -34.62 23.73
CA SER A 554 -3.78 -34.74 25.17
C SER A 554 -3.14 -33.60 25.97
N VAL A 555 -2.09 -32.99 25.42
CA VAL A 555 -1.46 -31.78 25.98
C VAL A 555 -2.47 -30.64 26.16
N LEU A 556 -3.50 -30.57 25.31
CA LEU A 556 -4.52 -29.51 25.37
C LEU A 556 -5.42 -29.63 26.60
N ASP A 557 -5.59 -30.82 27.16
CA ASP A 557 -6.42 -31.06 28.35
C ASP A 557 -5.83 -30.40 29.61
N SER A 558 -4.51 -30.15 29.60
CA SER A 558 -3.77 -29.49 30.69
C SER A 558 -3.68 -27.96 30.55
N VAL A 559 -4.16 -27.39 29.44
CA VAL A 559 -4.06 -25.96 29.17
C VAL A 559 -5.21 -25.21 29.86
N ASP A 560 -4.87 -24.12 30.55
CA ASP A 560 -5.88 -23.25 31.16
C ASP A 560 -6.75 -22.57 30.08
N SER A 561 -7.97 -23.08 29.92
CA SER A 561 -8.99 -22.54 29.01
C SER A 561 -9.41 -21.10 29.33
N SER A 562 -9.10 -20.60 30.53
CA SER A 562 -9.42 -19.21 30.93
C SER A 562 -8.67 -18.17 30.10
N LEU A 563 -7.51 -18.52 29.53
CA LEU A 563 -6.61 -17.62 28.78
C LEU A 563 -7.33 -16.88 27.64
N PHE A 564 -8.23 -17.55 26.92
CA PHE A 564 -8.97 -16.97 25.80
C PHE A 564 -10.44 -16.72 26.10
N LYS A 565 -10.93 -17.07 27.30
CA LYS A 565 -12.36 -17.04 27.66
C LYS A 565 -12.99 -15.67 27.42
N GLN A 566 -12.41 -14.62 27.99
CA GLN A 566 -12.92 -13.24 27.83
C GLN A 566 -12.85 -12.76 26.37
N HIS A 567 -11.78 -13.12 25.66
CA HIS A 567 -11.63 -12.76 24.24
C HIS A 567 -12.66 -13.48 23.35
N ASN A 568 -13.01 -14.72 23.67
CA ASN A 568 -14.01 -15.50 22.96
C ASN A 568 -15.43 -14.94 23.20
N GLN A 569 -15.74 -14.53 24.43
CA GLN A 569 -16.99 -13.83 24.74
C GLN A 569 -17.09 -12.50 23.98
N ALA A 570 -16.01 -11.72 23.95
CA ALA A 570 -15.95 -10.46 23.22
C ALA A 570 -16.07 -10.69 21.69
N LEU A 571 -15.51 -11.78 21.17
CA LEU A 571 -15.65 -12.18 19.76
C LEU A 571 -17.11 -12.52 19.43
N ALA A 572 -17.78 -13.35 20.24
CA ALA A 572 -19.20 -13.66 20.03
C ALA A 572 -20.07 -12.40 20.06
N THR A 573 -19.81 -11.52 21.03
CA THR A 573 -20.49 -10.22 21.13
C THR A 573 -20.28 -9.38 19.87
N LEU A 574 -19.04 -9.29 19.36
CA LEU A 574 -18.74 -8.57 18.13
C LEU A 574 -19.48 -9.16 16.91
N ILE A 575 -19.53 -10.50 16.80
CA ILE A 575 -20.24 -11.20 15.73
C ILE A 575 -21.74 -10.88 15.75
N LEU A 576 -22.35 -10.81 16.94
CA LEU A 576 -23.77 -10.48 17.09
C LEU A 576 -24.07 -9.00 16.83
N GLN A 577 -23.14 -8.11 17.13
CA GLN A 577 -23.32 -6.65 16.97
C GLN A 577 -23.05 -6.15 15.55
N GLN A 578 -22.30 -6.90 14.74
CA GLN A 578 -21.86 -6.47 13.41
C GLN A 578 -22.53 -7.30 12.31
N PRO A 579 -22.95 -6.69 11.20
CA PRO A 579 -23.64 -7.40 10.13
C PRO A 579 -22.64 -8.15 9.22
N PHE A 580 -21.93 -9.13 9.78
CA PHE A 580 -21.06 -10.03 9.01
C PHE A 580 -21.85 -10.74 7.90
N TRP A 581 -21.16 -11.16 6.84
CA TRP A 581 -21.81 -11.93 5.77
C TRP A 581 -22.36 -13.24 6.33
N ARG A 582 -23.55 -13.63 5.87
CA ARG A 582 -24.24 -14.86 6.26
C ARG A 582 -24.70 -15.62 5.02
N PRO A 583 -24.56 -16.95 4.98
CA PRO A 583 -25.15 -17.75 3.91
C PRO A 583 -26.68 -17.68 3.97
N ARG A 584 -27.36 -17.80 2.82
CA ARG A 584 -28.84 -17.76 2.73
C ARG A 584 -29.57 -18.75 3.63
N HIS A 585 -28.96 -19.91 3.90
CA HIS A 585 -29.56 -20.92 4.78
C HIS A 585 -29.45 -20.59 6.28
N SER A 586 -28.66 -19.58 6.66
CA SER A 586 -28.54 -19.14 8.05
C SER A 586 -29.84 -18.50 8.50
N LYS A 587 -30.36 -18.95 9.64
CA LYS A 587 -31.60 -18.46 10.24
C LYS A 587 -31.34 -17.37 11.28
N SER A 588 -30.14 -17.33 11.85
CA SER A 588 -29.78 -16.42 12.94
C SER A 588 -28.33 -15.96 12.84
N ALA A 589 -28.01 -14.79 13.41
CA ALA A 589 -26.61 -14.35 13.56
C ALA A 589 -25.79 -15.29 14.45
N THR A 590 -26.45 -16.05 15.32
CA THR A 590 -25.81 -17.09 16.16
C THR A 590 -25.20 -18.22 15.33
N ASP A 591 -25.66 -18.46 14.10
CA ASP A 591 -25.11 -19.50 13.22
C ASP A 591 -23.67 -19.18 12.76
N LEU A 592 -23.24 -17.91 12.89
CA LEU A 592 -21.87 -17.48 12.61
C LEU A 592 -20.92 -17.69 13.80
N ILE A 593 -21.46 -17.93 15.00
CA ILE A 593 -20.63 -18.11 16.19
C ILE A 593 -19.96 -19.49 16.09
N PRO A 594 -18.61 -19.57 16.13
CA PRO A 594 -17.93 -20.84 16.07
C PRO A 594 -18.37 -21.78 17.21
N ARG A 595 -18.47 -23.08 16.94
CA ARG A 595 -19.04 -24.06 17.89
C ARG A 595 -18.25 -24.19 19.18
N TRP A 596 -16.97 -23.85 19.15
CA TRP A 596 -16.10 -23.84 20.33
C TRP A 596 -16.34 -22.62 21.25
N ILE A 597 -17.22 -21.68 20.88
CA ILE A 597 -17.70 -20.62 21.79
C ILE A 597 -19.06 -21.02 22.35
N ASN A 598 -19.08 -21.50 23.60
CA ASN A 598 -20.32 -21.86 24.27
C ASN A 598 -21.05 -20.62 24.80
N ILE A 599 -22.10 -20.16 24.12
CA ILE A 599 -22.85 -18.94 24.52
C ILE A 599 -23.67 -19.17 25.79
N LEU A 600 -24.08 -20.42 26.08
CA LEU A 600 -24.98 -20.77 27.20
C LEU A 600 -24.28 -20.88 28.57
N SER A 601 -22.94 -20.84 28.61
CA SER A 601 -22.17 -20.96 29.85
C SER A 601 -21.81 -19.61 30.49
N TYR A 602 -22.45 -18.53 30.06
CA TYR A 602 -22.03 -17.17 30.39
C TYR A 602 -23.14 -16.26 30.95
N ASP A 603 -24.30 -16.83 31.26
CA ASP A 603 -25.36 -16.19 32.04
C ASP A 603 -25.09 -16.31 33.56
#